data_AF-A0AA45AHV5-F1
#
_entry.id   AF-A0AA45AHV5-F1
#
_cell.length_a   1.000
_cell.length_b   1.000
_cell.length_c   1.000
_cell.angle_alpha   90.00
_cell.angle_beta   90.00
_cell.angle_gamma   90.00
#
_symmetry.space_group_name_H-M   'P 1'
#
loop_
_entity.id
_entity.type
_entity.pdbx_description
1 polymer ?
#
loop_
_entity_poly.entity_id
_entity_poly.type
_entity_poly.pdbx_seq_one_letter_code
_entity_poly.pdbx_strand_id
1 'polypeptide(L)'
;MSSKKKYKIYIAVHKGDPIDFSKYRHTGLWCMPEDRYSHYYFYVKGLTGDFTFERRKNFDPIASRTFAKKVKVGKTEHSMTSSELAS
;
A
#
# COMPACT_ATOMS: atom_id res chain seq x y z
N MET A 1 -1.18 -4.04 24.41
CA MET A 1 -0.90 -2.68 23.88
C MET A 1 -0.20 -2.82 22.53
N SER A 2 -0.57 -2.05 21.51
CA SER A 2 0.11 -2.09 20.21
C SER A 2 1.46 -1.38 20.33
N SER A 3 2.55 -2.07 20.03
CA SER A 3 3.89 -1.48 20.06
C SER A 3 4.06 -0.47 18.91
N LYS A 4 4.60 0.71 19.22
CA LYS A 4 4.88 1.76 18.23
C LYS A 4 6.08 1.36 17.38
N LYS A 5 5.95 1.46 16.06
CA LYS A 5 6.98 1.07 15.09
C LYS A 5 7.16 2.15 14.03
N LYS A 6 8.37 2.24 13.46
CA LYS A 6 8.58 3.01 12.24
C LYS A 6 8.13 2.20 11.03
N TYR A 7 7.50 2.86 10.06
CA TYR A 7 7.05 2.24 8.82
C TYR A 7 7.85 2.78 7.65
N LYS A 8 8.35 1.88 6.81
CA LYS A 8 8.83 2.21 5.48
C LYS A 8 7.61 2.30 4.56
N ILE A 9 7.52 3.40 3.81
CA ILE A 9 6.40 3.69 2.92
C ILE A 9 6.85 3.45 1.49
N TYR A 10 6.04 2.71 0.76
CA TYR A 10 6.24 2.42 -0.65
C TYR A 10 4.97 2.70 -1.43
N ILE A 11 5.13 3.06 -2.70
CA ILE A 11 4.07 2.94 -3.70
C ILE A 11 4.22 1.57 -4.36
N ALA A 12 3.20 0.73 -4.27
CA ALA A 12 3.08 -0.46 -5.10
C ALA A 12 2.32 -0.08 -6.37
N VAL A 13 2.92 -0.37 -7.52
CA VAL A 13 2.35 -0.12 -8.84
C VAL A 13 1.92 -1.44 -9.44
N HIS A 14 0.68 -1.50 -9.89
CA HIS A 14 0.09 -2.62 -10.61
C HIS A 14 -0.11 -2.22 -12.08
N LYS A 15 0.07 -3.20 -12.98
CA LYS A 15 -0.21 -3.06 -14.42
C LYS A 15 -1.67 -2.65 -14.63
N GLY A 16 -1.90 -1.83 -15.64
CA GLY A 16 -3.25 -1.53 -16.11
C GLY A 16 -3.89 -2.72 -16.84
N ASP A 17 -5.22 -2.75 -16.82
CA ASP A 17 -6.08 -3.76 -17.44
C ASP A 17 -7.21 -3.00 -18.18
N PRO A 18 -7.52 -3.28 -19.48
CA PRO A 18 -7.01 -4.34 -20.37
C PRO A 18 -5.64 -4.08 -21.01
N ILE A 19 -5.13 -2.85 -20.95
CA ILE A 19 -3.83 -2.47 -21.53
C ILE A 19 -3.03 -1.71 -20.48
N ASP A 20 -1.72 -2.02 -20.36
CA ASP A 20 -0.81 -1.35 -19.43
C ASP A 20 -0.38 0.04 -19.94
N PHE A 21 -1.32 0.99 -19.95
CA PHE A 21 -1.00 2.41 -20.08
C PHE A 21 -0.88 3.07 -18.71
N SER A 22 -0.02 4.08 -18.59
CA SER A 22 0.23 4.80 -17.32
C SER A 22 -1.06 5.31 -16.65
N LYS A 23 -2.06 5.74 -17.44
CA LYS A 23 -3.36 6.22 -16.95
C LYS A 23 -4.27 5.13 -16.37
N TYR A 24 -4.01 3.86 -16.70
CA TYR A 24 -4.76 2.70 -16.22
C TYR A 24 -4.01 1.91 -15.14
N ARG A 25 -2.79 2.32 -14.79
CA ARG A 25 -2.04 1.68 -13.71
C ARG A 25 -2.70 1.95 -12.38
N HIS A 26 -2.91 0.89 -11.62
CA HIS A 26 -3.40 0.99 -10.25
C HIS A 26 -2.23 1.16 -9.29
N THR A 27 -2.38 2.05 -8.32
CA THR A 27 -1.38 2.27 -7.29
C THR A 27 -1.98 2.11 -5.91
N GLY A 28 -1.21 1.53 -5.00
CA GLY A 28 -1.52 1.53 -3.58
C GLY A 28 -0.34 1.95 -2.74
N LEU A 29 -0.63 2.47 -1.56
CA LEU A 29 0.35 2.72 -0.52
C LEU A 29 0.60 1.43 0.26
N TRP A 30 1.86 1.05 0.36
CA TRP A 30 2.30 -0.10 1.11
C TRP A 30 3.20 0.33 2.27
N CYS A 31 2.71 0.12 3.48
CA CYS A 31 3.39 0.47 4.71
C CYS A 31 3.95 -0.80 5.35
N MET A 32 5.27 -0.87 5.49
CA MET A 32 5.97 -2.01 6.07
C MET A 32 6.68 -1.59 7.36
N PRO A 33 6.31 -2.15 8.52
CA PRO A 33 7.05 -1.94 9.76
C PRO A 33 8.45 -2.55 9.67
N GLU A 34 9.38 -2.04 10.48
CA GLU A 34 10.77 -2.51 10.49
C GLU A 34 10.94 -4.00 10.82
N ASP A 35 10.01 -4.58 11.59
CA ASP A 35 9.96 -6.00 11.92
C ASP A 35 9.44 -6.88 10.77
N ARG A 36 8.97 -6.29 9.67
CA ARG A 36 8.53 -6.95 8.41
C ARG A 36 7.39 -7.95 8.52
N TYR A 37 6.76 -8.16 9.68
CA TYR A 37 5.71 -9.18 9.85
C TYR A 37 4.29 -8.68 9.58
N SER A 38 4.03 -7.38 9.70
CA SER A 38 2.68 -6.81 9.58
C SER A 38 2.58 -5.81 8.44
N HIS A 39 2.12 -6.24 7.27
CA HIS A 39 2.00 -5.38 6.10
C HIS A 39 0.66 -4.64 6.10
N TYR A 40 0.67 -3.35 5.77
CA TYR A 40 -0.57 -2.59 5.59
C TYR A 40 -0.59 -2.05 4.16
N TYR A 41 -1.59 -2.49 3.40
CA TYR A 41 -1.78 -2.07 2.02
C TYR A 41 -3.07 -1.27 1.91
N PHE A 42 -2.95 -0.05 1.40
CA PHE A 42 -4.04 0.89 1.21
C PHE A 42 -4.13 1.20 -0.27
N TYR A 43 -5.31 1.11 -0.84
CA TYR A 43 -5.50 1.43 -2.25
C TYR A 43 -6.92 1.90 -2.49
N VAL A 44 -7.10 2.59 -3.61
CA VAL A 44 -8.41 3.02 -4.07
C VAL A 44 -8.83 2.12 -5.23
N LYS A 45 -10.08 1.67 -5.19
CA LYS A 45 -10.75 0.94 -6.27
C LYS A 45 -11.94 1.74 -6.77
N GLY A 46 -12.46 1.32 -7.91
CA GLY A 46 -13.69 1.85 -8.48
C GLY A 46 -13.44 2.76 -9.67
N LEU A 47 -14.53 3.27 -10.22
CA LEU A 47 -14.55 4.11 -11.41
C LEU A 47 -14.57 5.59 -11.00
N THR A 48 -14.27 6.47 -11.95
CA THR A 48 -14.40 7.91 -11.75
C THR A 48 -15.82 8.25 -11.28
N GLY A 49 -15.95 8.80 -10.06
CA GLY A 49 -17.23 9.13 -9.44
C GLY A 49 -17.70 8.14 -8.37
N ASP A 50 -17.08 6.96 -8.27
CA ASP A 50 -17.38 5.94 -7.27
C ASP A 50 -16.09 5.25 -6.77
N PHE A 51 -15.30 6.02 -6.03
CA PHE A 51 -14.03 5.54 -5.47
C PHE A 51 -14.26 4.93 -4.08
N THR A 52 -13.89 3.66 -3.92
CA THR A 52 -13.86 2.99 -2.62
C THR A 52 -12.42 2.86 -2.14
N PHE A 53 -12.17 3.35 -0.93
CA PHE A 53 -10.91 3.11 -0.23
C PHE A 53 -10.93 1.73 0.41
N GLU A 54 -9.92 0.90 0.12
CA GLU A 54 -9.76 -0.41 0.74
C GLU A 54 -8.43 -0.52 1.49
N ARG A 55 -8.52 -1.16 2.67
CA ARG A 55 -7.37 -1.49 3.52
C ARG A 55 -7.24 -2.99 3.65
N ARG A 56 -6.07 -3.53 3.32
CA ARG A 56 -5.72 -4.93 3.52
C ARG A 56 -4.56 -5.06 4.50
N LYS A 57 -4.77 -5.84 5.57
CA LYS A 57 -3.73 -6.20 6.52
C LYS A 57 -3.06 -7.49 6.08
N ASN A 58 -1.74 -7.59 6.27
CA ASN A 58 -0.88 -8.71 5.90
C ASN A 58 -0.92 -9.08 4.40
N PHE A 59 -1.32 -8.14 3.55
CA PHE A 59 -1.28 -8.33 2.11
C PHE A 59 0.09 -7.93 1.57
N ASP A 60 0.71 -8.84 0.82
CA ASP A 60 1.92 -8.57 0.04
C ASP A 60 1.53 -8.28 -1.42
N PRO A 61 1.67 -7.02 -1.89
CA PRO A 61 1.39 -6.68 -3.28
C PRO A 61 2.25 -7.47 -4.28
N ILE A 62 3.44 -7.93 -3.90
CA ILE A 62 4.36 -8.67 -4.78
C ILE A 62 3.76 -10.01 -5.20
N ALA A 63 2.93 -10.63 -4.36
CA ALA A 63 2.25 -11.89 -4.68
C ALA A 63 1.16 -11.72 -5.77
N SER A 64 0.79 -10.49 -6.13
CA SER A 64 -0.20 -10.22 -7.17
C SER A 64 0.39 -10.38 -8.56
N ARG A 65 -0.33 -11.07 -9.46
CA ARG A 65 0.05 -11.22 -10.88
C ARG A 65 0.18 -9.89 -11.62
N THR A 66 -0.53 -8.86 -11.17
CA THR A 66 -0.50 -7.53 -11.79
C THR A 66 0.59 -6.64 -11.22
N PHE A 67 1.33 -7.08 -10.20
CA PHE A 67 2.40 -6.28 -9.62
C PHE A 67 3.47 -5.95 -10.66
N ALA A 68 3.73 -4.65 -10.83
CA ALA A 68 4.69 -4.14 -11.80
C ALA A 68 5.98 -3.69 -11.10
N LYS A 69 5.86 -2.87 -10.06
CA LYS A 69 7.03 -2.36 -9.33
C LYS A 69 6.67 -1.86 -7.93
N LYS A 70 7.70 -1.78 -7.08
CA LYS A 70 7.68 -1.10 -5.78
C LYS A 70 8.60 0.11 -5.83
N VAL A 71 8.10 1.27 -5.41
CA VAL A 71 8.87 2.52 -5.32
C VAL A 71 8.94 2.94 -3.86
N LYS A 72 10.14 3.08 -3.30
CA LYS A 72 10.33 3.58 -1.92
C LYS A 72 10.11 5.09 -1.93
N VAL A 73 9.18 5.58 -1.11
CA VAL A 73 8.88 7.02 -1.02
C VAL A 73 9.31 7.64 0.30
N GLY A 74 9.50 6.84 1.35
CA GLY A 74 10.00 7.37 2.61
C GLY A 74 9.84 6.42 3.78
N LYS A 75 9.80 7.02 4.96
CA LYS A 75 9.49 6.35 6.23
C LYS A 75 8.74 7.32 7.13
N THR A 76 8.00 6.79 8.10
CA THR A 76 7.42 7.64 9.16
C THR A 76 8.54 8.27 9.98
N GLU A 77 8.37 9.54 10.34
CA GLU A 77 9.32 10.27 11.16
C GLU A 77 9.35 9.71 12.58
N HIS A 78 8.15 9.57 13.16
CA HIS A 78 7.93 9.00 14.48
C HIS A 78 7.43 7.55 14.40
N SER A 79 7.61 6.83 15.50
CA SER A 79 7.05 5.51 15.67
C SER A 79 5.54 5.62 15.90
N MET A 80 4.76 4.86 15.15
CA MET A 80 3.29 4.87 15.19
C MET A 80 2.78 3.47 15.51
N THR A 81 1.62 3.38 16.14
CA THR A 81 0.86 2.13 16.26
C THR A 81 0.19 1.81 14.93
N SER A 82 -0.21 0.55 14.76
CA SER A 82 -1.00 0.14 13.60
C SER A 82 -2.32 0.90 13.43
N SER A 83 -2.90 1.38 14.54
CA SER A 83 -4.15 2.13 14.52
C SER A 83 -3.92 3.57 14.11
N GLU A 84 -2.87 4.23 14.63
CA GLU A 84 -2.46 5.58 14.22
C GLU A 84 -2.05 5.65 12.74
N LEU A 85 -1.57 4.56 12.15
CA LEU A 85 -1.23 4.49 10.72
C LEU A 85 -2.47 4.43 9.81
N ALA A 86 -3.59 3.92 10.33
CA ALA A 86 -4.74 3.51 9.54
C ALA A 86 -6.06 4.16 10.01
N SER A 87 -5.94 5.23 10.80
CA SER A 87 -7.01 6.10 11.31
C SER A 87 -7.29 7.25 10.36
#